data_AF-A0A382VGH7-F1
#
_entry.id   AF-A0A382VGH7-F1
#
_cell.length_a   1.000
_cell.length_b   1.000
_cell.length_c   1.000
_cell.angle_alpha   90.00
_cell.angle_beta   90.00
_cell.angle_gamma   90.00
#
_symmetry.space_group_name_H-M   'P 1'
#
loop_
_entity.id
_entity.type
_entity.pdbx_description
1 polymer ?
#
loop_
_entity_poly.entity_id
_entity_poly.type
_entity_poly.pdbx_seq_one_letter_code
_entity_poly.pdbx_strand_id
1 'polypeptide(L)' 'MGHRTLPVTVLDQDLLGFNEVWASAGTPNAVFRLTPGDLRTLTGADFHDVAQLED' A
#
# COMPACT_ATOMS: atom_id res chain seq x y z
N MET A 1 4.10 10.48 -1.38
CA MET A 1 4.30 10.46 -2.85
C MET A 1 5.78 10.63 -3.17
N GLY A 2 6.39 9.65 -3.85
CA GLY A 2 7.83 9.64 -4.17
C GLY A 2 8.18 9.24 -5.61
N HIS A 3 7.17 9.06 -6.47
CA HIS A 3 7.37 8.75 -7.89
C HIS A 3 7.51 10.03 -8.72
N ARG A 4 8.37 10.00 -9.74
CA ARG A 4 8.57 11.13 -10.69
C ARG A 4 7.31 11.46 -11.50
N THR A 5 6.52 10.44 -11.77
CA THR A 5 5.21 10.53 -12.44
C THR A 5 4.22 9.79 -11.57
N LEU A 6 3.02 10.35 -11.41
CA LEU A 6 1.97 9.71 -10.63
C LEU A 6 1.41 8.49 -11.40
N PRO A 7 1.49 7.27 -10.86
CA PRO A 7 0.87 6.11 -11.47
C PRO A 7 -0.60 5.99 -11.08
N VAL A 8 -1.36 5.22 -11.85
CA VAL A 8 -2.60 4.63 -11.33
C VAL A 8 -2.22 3.70 -10.19
N THR A 9 -2.88 3.87 -9.03
CA THR A 9 -2.58 3.11 -7.82
C THR A 9 -3.87 2.46 -7.32
N VAL A 10 -3.77 1.19 -6.92
CA VAL A 10 -4.81 0.44 -6.20
C VAL A 10 -4.17 -0.15 -4.95
N LEU A 11 -4.96 -0.31 -3.90
CA LEU A 11 -4.56 -0.99 -2.67
C LEU A 11 -5.21 -2.36 -2.61
N ASP A 12 -4.47 -3.37 -2.17
CA ASP A 12 -5.04 -4.70 -1.95
C ASP A 12 -6.01 -4.67 -0.76
N GLN A 13 -7.25 -5.13 -0.96
CA GLN A 13 -8.28 -5.16 0.07
C GLN A 13 -7.87 -5.98 1.32
N ASP A 14 -7.01 -6.98 1.15
CA ASP A 14 -6.57 -7.84 2.26
C ASP A 14 -5.76 -7.06 3.30
N LEU A 15 -5.20 -5.91 2.93
CA LEU A 15 -4.52 -5.01 3.86
C LEU A 15 -5.43 -4.50 4.99
N LEU A 16 -6.75 -4.45 4.76
CA LEU A 16 -7.74 -4.03 5.77
C LEU A 16 -7.82 -5.00 6.96
N GLY A 17 -7.34 -6.24 6.81
CA GLY A 17 -7.28 -7.23 7.89
C GLY A 17 -6.18 -6.96 8.93
N PHE A 18 -5.29 -6.00 8.69
CA PHE A 18 -4.15 -5.71 9.56
C PHE A 18 -4.31 -4.38 10.30
N ASN A 19 -3.93 -4.36 11.58
CA ASN A 19 -3.84 -3.11 12.35
C ASN A 19 -2.72 -2.20 11.84
N GLU A 20 -1.65 -2.80 11.32
CA GLU A 20 -0.45 -2.10 10.85
C GLU A 20 0.11 -2.78 9.60
N VAL A 21 0.64 -1.98 8.68
CA VAL A 21 1.34 -2.42 7.46
C VAL A 21 2.67 -1.69 7.34
N TRP A 22 3.60 -2.26 6.57
CA TRP A 22 4.95 -1.71 6.37
C TRP A 22 5.21 -1.47 4.89
N ALA A 23 5.31 -0.20 4.49
CA ALA A 23 5.59 0.19 3.11
C ALA A 23 7.07 0.51 2.91
N SER A 24 7.59 0.28 1.71
CA SER A 24 8.99 0.58 1.36
C SER A 24 9.21 2.10 1.26
N ALA A 25 10.34 2.58 1.79
CA ALA A 25 10.72 3.99 1.78
C ALA A 25 11.66 4.37 0.61
N GLY A 26 11.79 3.49 -0.40
CA GLY A 26 12.57 3.76 -1.62
C GLY A 26 14.04 3.33 -1.59
N THR A 27 14.52 2.66 -0.53
CA THR A 27 15.84 2.00 -0.49
C THR A 27 15.71 0.56 0.03
N PRO A 28 16.69 -0.33 -0.22
CA PRO A 28 16.53 -1.77 0.04
C PRO A 28 16.18 -2.15 1.49
N ASN A 29 16.60 -1.35 2.47
CA ASN A 29 16.48 -1.68 3.89
C ASN A 29 15.64 -0.65 4.68
N ALA A 30 14.92 0.24 3.99
CA ALA A 30 14.11 1.27 4.65
C ALA A 30 12.62 1.00 4.43
N VAL A 31 11.88 0.90 5.55
CA VAL A 31 10.43 0.74 5.59
C VAL A 31 9.84 1.70 6.62
N PHE A 32 8.55 2.00 6.49
CA PHE A 32 7.81 2.81 7.47
C PHE A 32 6.45 2.19 7.77
N ARG A 33 6.08 2.27 9.05
CA ARG A 33 4.86 1.70 9.62
C ARG A 33 3.67 2.62 9.41
N LEU A 34 2.55 2.06 9.01
CA LEU A 34 1.29 2.76 8.71
C LEU A 34 0.09 1.94 9.17
N THR A 35 -1.07 2.58 9.30
CA THR A 35 -2.36 1.87 9.20
C THR A 35 -2.81 1.76 7.73
N PRO A 36 -3.72 0.84 7.38
CA PRO A 36 -4.33 0.83 6.04
C PRO A 36 -5.02 2.15 5.68
N GLY A 37 -5.63 2.84 6.67
CA GLY A 37 -6.23 4.16 6.49
C GLY A 37 -5.22 5.25 6.15
N ASP A 38 -4.04 5.21 6.78
CA ASP A 38 -2.94 6.12 6.43
C ASP A 38 -2.46 5.87 5.00
N LEU A 39 -2.35 4.60 4.59
CA LEU A 39 -1.93 4.23 3.24
C LEU A 39 -2.91 4.77 2.18
N ARG A 40 -4.23 4.64 2.42
CA ARG A 40 -5.27 5.27 1.57
C ARG A 40 -5.13 6.78 1.54
N THR A 41 -4.93 7.41 2.69
CA THR A 41 -4.78 8.88 2.78
C THR A 41 -3.55 9.37 2.01
N LEU A 42 -2.42 8.66 2.11
CA LEU A 42 -1.15 9.02 1.46
C LEU A 42 -1.16 8.81 -0.05
N THR A 43 -1.92 7.85 -0.55
CA THR A 43 -1.95 7.43 -1.96
C THR A 43 -3.15 7.98 -2.72
N GLY A 44 -4.26 8.25 -2.05
CA GLY A 44 -5.56 8.57 -2.66
C GLY A 44 -6.20 7.38 -3.39
N ALA A 45 -5.65 6.17 -3.24
CA ALA A 45 -6.11 4.98 -3.94
C ALA A 45 -7.25 4.27 -3.19
N ASP A 46 -8.08 3.55 -3.94
CA ASP A 46 -9.13 2.70 -3.39
C ASP A 46 -8.66 1.25 -3.23
N PHE A 47 -9.34 0.53 -2.33
CA PHE A 47 -9.09 -0.88 -2.05
C PHE A 47 -9.82 -1.75 -3.07
N HIS A 48 -9.11 -2.75 -3.60
CA HIS A 48 -9.62 -3.69 -4.60
C HIS A 48 -9.11 -5.11 -4.33
N ASP A 49 -9.89 -6.10 -4.74
CA ASP A 49 -9.48 -7.50 -4.79
C ASP A 49 -8.49 -7.71 -5.94
N VAL A 50 -7.20 -7.85 -5.61
CA VAL A 50 -6.13 -7.94 -6.61
C VAL A 50 -5.12 -9.06 -6.34
N ALA A 51 -5.18 -9.68 -5.15
CA ALA A 51 -4.33 -10.81 -4.82
C ALA A 51 -4.66 -12.01 -5.71
N GLN A 52 -3.65 -12.56 -6.38
CA GLN A 52 -3.79 -13.86 -7.01
C GLN A 52 -3.48 -14.92 -5.95
N LEU A 53 -4.50 -15.66 -5.52
CA LEU A 53 -4.32 -16.82 -4.67
C LEU A 53 -3.88 -18.01 -5.54
N GLU A 54 -2.84 -18.72 -5.11
CA GLU A 54 -2.45 -20.00 -5.72
C GLU A 54 -3.27 -21.14 -5.10
N ASP A 55 -3.56 -22.18 -5.90
CA ASP A 55 -4.25 -23.41 -5.47
C ASP A 55 -3.34 -24.35 -4.66
#